data_AF-A0A522LXA3-F1
#
_entry.id   AF-A0A522LXA3-F1
#
_cell.length_a   1.000
_cell.length_b   1.000
_cell.length_c   1.000
_cell.angle_alpha   90.00
_cell.angle_beta   90.00
_cell.angle_gamma   90.00
#
_symmetry.space_group_name_H-M   'P 1'
#
loop_
_entity.id
_entity.type
_entity.pdbx_description
1 polymer ?
#
loop_
_entity_poly.entity_id
_entity_poly.type
_entity_poly.pdbx_seq_one_letter_code
_entity_poly.pdbx_strand_id
1 'polypeptide(L)'
;MKPGPGKCVHCLGKFQKRNWDHVFPKSWYPDTTPNNIEKWKIPTCKLCNDAYGKLEDDLLQRLGLCIDPDAQASSGITRKALRALDPAYAKGQKDKRLRKARREKLLREVRSGEDVSTENIYPGFEEKWGRPANEQRAIPLPAKSLRKLAEKITRGIFYIEDKKYIEHPYKIEFYALRDSDTEPVVELLEKHGKMYARGPGIVVQRVVAPEDGISSIFGITVWDQFRMYVSVMKEDE
;
A
#
# COMPACT_ATOMS: atom_id res chain seq x y z
N MET A 1 18.53 -9.05 -14.51
CA MET A 1 19.26 -10.02 -13.65
C MET A 1 18.36 -10.47 -12.50
N LYS A 2 18.33 -11.77 -12.15
CA LYS A 2 17.63 -12.25 -10.94
C LYS A 2 18.52 -12.06 -9.70
N PRO A 3 17.96 -11.90 -8.49
CA PRO A 3 18.73 -11.65 -7.26
C PRO A 3 19.53 -12.85 -6.72
N GLY A 4 19.58 -13.98 -7.44
CA GLY A 4 20.31 -15.17 -7.01
C GLY A 4 19.75 -15.83 -5.72
N PRO A 5 20.51 -16.77 -5.13
CA PRO A 5 20.12 -17.45 -3.90
C PRO A 5 20.14 -16.51 -2.69
N GLY A 6 19.35 -16.78 -1.65
CA GLY A 6 19.35 -16.06 -0.38
C GLY A 6 18.02 -16.03 0.35
N LYS A 7 17.91 -15.18 1.37
CA LYS A 7 16.71 -15.00 2.21
C LYS A 7 15.62 -14.21 1.48
N CYS A 8 14.35 -14.58 1.60
CA CYS A 8 13.22 -13.78 1.14
C CYS A 8 12.97 -12.64 2.13
N VAL A 9 12.86 -11.40 1.66
CA VAL A 9 12.59 -10.23 2.54
C VAL A 9 11.26 -10.37 3.30
N HIS A 10 10.27 -11.04 2.69
CA HIS A 10 8.94 -11.16 3.27
C HIS A 10 8.81 -12.32 4.26
N CYS A 11 9.11 -13.55 3.83
CA CYS A 11 8.90 -14.74 4.64
C CYS A 11 10.14 -15.26 5.35
N LEU A 12 11.30 -14.60 5.20
CA LEU A 12 12.56 -14.96 5.84
C LEU A 12 13.13 -16.36 5.48
N GLY A 13 12.44 -17.13 4.63
CA GLY A 13 12.93 -18.41 4.14
C GLY A 13 14.12 -18.26 3.19
N LYS A 14 14.99 -19.27 3.12
CA LYS A 14 16.13 -19.34 2.19
C LYS A 14 15.70 -20.04 0.89
N PHE A 15 16.02 -19.43 -0.25
CA PHE A 15 15.64 -19.95 -1.57
C PHE A 15 16.82 -19.92 -2.53
N GLN A 16 16.95 -20.94 -3.38
CA GLN A 16 17.97 -21.00 -4.42
C GLN A 16 17.69 -20.03 -5.58
N LYS A 17 16.42 -19.78 -5.86
CA LYS A 17 15.95 -18.85 -6.90
C LYS A 17 14.96 -17.87 -6.29
N ARG A 18 15.30 -16.58 -6.37
CA ARG A 18 14.45 -15.46 -5.93
C ARG A 18 14.07 -14.57 -7.12
N ASN A 19 13.05 -13.75 -6.92
CA ASN A 19 12.57 -12.74 -7.86
C ASN A 19 12.75 -11.34 -7.30
N TRP A 20 12.71 -10.33 -8.17
CA TRP A 20 12.57 -8.94 -7.75
C TRP A 20 11.09 -8.60 -7.61
N ASP A 21 10.69 -8.26 -6.40
CA ASP A 21 9.40 -7.66 -6.09
C ASP A 21 9.56 -6.15 -5.98
N HIS A 22 8.57 -5.35 -6.42
CA HIS A 22 8.63 -3.91 -6.20
C HIS A 22 8.08 -3.60 -4.82
N VAL A 23 8.70 -2.70 -4.05
CA VAL A 23 8.18 -2.31 -2.73
C VAL A 23 6.81 -1.62 -2.87
N PHE A 24 6.66 -0.82 -3.91
CA PHE A 24 5.37 -0.31 -4.39
C PHE A 24 5.14 -0.78 -5.83
N PRO A 25 3.94 -1.27 -6.19
CA PRO A 25 3.65 -1.72 -7.55
C PRO A 25 3.92 -0.63 -8.57
N LYS A 26 4.39 -1.01 -9.76
CA LYS A 26 4.55 -0.03 -10.86
C LYS A 26 3.26 0.70 -11.21
N SER A 27 2.11 0.04 -11.05
CA SER A 27 0.78 0.60 -11.32
C SER A 27 0.35 1.66 -10.30
N TRP A 28 1.01 1.74 -9.15
CA TRP A 28 0.72 2.73 -8.10
C TRP A 28 1.49 4.04 -8.29
N TYR A 29 2.41 4.12 -9.25
CA TYR A 29 3.08 5.37 -9.57
C TYR A 29 2.16 6.22 -10.45
N PRO A 30 1.90 7.50 -10.10
CA PRO A 30 1.13 8.42 -10.94
C PRO A 30 1.76 8.59 -12.32
N ASP A 31 0.95 8.97 -13.32
CA ASP A 31 1.43 9.24 -14.69
C ASP A 31 2.38 10.44 -14.75
N THR A 32 2.31 11.32 -13.75
CA THR A 32 3.24 12.44 -13.50
C THR A 32 4.60 12.01 -12.94
N THR A 33 4.80 10.72 -12.62
CA THR A 33 6.09 10.22 -12.11
C THR A 33 7.14 10.24 -13.22
N PRO A 34 8.29 10.94 -13.05
CA PRO A 34 9.38 10.91 -14.02
C PRO A 34 9.91 9.50 -14.29
N ASN A 35 10.21 9.20 -15.56
CA ASN A 35 10.63 7.86 -15.99
C ASN A 35 11.99 7.42 -15.43
N ASN A 36 12.82 8.37 -15.02
CA ASN A 36 14.14 8.14 -14.44
C ASN A 36 14.10 7.80 -12.93
N ILE A 37 12.93 7.86 -12.29
CA ILE A 37 12.82 7.49 -10.87
C ILE A 37 12.97 5.98 -10.71
N GLU A 38 13.91 5.59 -9.86
CA GLU A 38 14.09 4.21 -9.46
C GLU A 38 12.85 3.70 -8.72
N LYS A 39 12.21 2.67 -9.29
CA LYS A 39 11.13 1.95 -8.62
C LYS A 39 11.76 0.87 -7.75
N TRP A 40 11.74 1.11 -6.44
CA TRP A 40 12.34 0.25 -5.42
C TRP A 40 11.96 -1.21 -5.58
N LYS A 41 12.97 -2.08 -5.47
CA LYS A 41 12.81 -3.53 -5.56
C LYS A 41 13.58 -4.26 -4.46
N ILE A 42 13.04 -5.40 -4.06
CA ILE A 42 13.60 -6.28 -3.04
C ILE A 42 13.60 -7.74 -3.50
N PRO A 43 14.53 -8.58 -3.01
CA PRO A 43 14.57 -9.98 -3.36
C PRO A 43 13.54 -10.79 -2.55
N THR A 44 12.69 -11.52 -3.25
CA THR A 44 11.62 -12.32 -2.64
C THR A 44 11.56 -13.71 -3.24
N CYS A 45 10.96 -14.66 -2.52
CA CYS A 45 10.55 -15.92 -3.13
C CYS A 45 9.38 -15.67 -4.10
N LYS A 46 9.13 -16.64 -4.99
CA LYS A 46 8.03 -16.56 -5.97
C LYS A 46 6.66 -16.51 -5.29
N LEU A 47 6.46 -17.31 -4.24
CA LEU A 47 5.17 -17.40 -3.54
C LEU A 47 4.75 -16.06 -2.91
N CYS A 48 5.67 -15.39 -2.20
CA CYS A 48 5.40 -14.07 -1.64
C CYS A 48 5.14 -13.03 -2.73
N ASN A 49 5.95 -13.02 -3.80
CA ASN A 49 5.79 -12.08 -4.91
C ASN A 49 4.40 -12.22 -5.56
N ASP A 50 3.99 -13.45 -5.88
CA ASP A 50 2.69 -13.73 -6.48
C ASP A 50 1.52 -13.37 -5.54
N ALA A 51 1.68 -13.63 -4.23
CA ALA A 51 0.66 -13.32 -3.23
C ALA A 51 0.46 -11.81 -3.06
N TYR A 52 1.56 -11.04 -2.99
CA TYR A 52 1.51 -9.59 -2.91
C TYR A 52 0.98 -8.97 -4.21
N GLY A 53 1.41 -9.46 -5.38
CA GLY A 53 0.86 -8.95 -6.64
C GLY A 53 -0.67 -9.07 -6.74
N LYS A 54 -1.25 -10.18 -6.27
CA LYS A 54 -2.71 -10.33 -6.20
C LYS A 54 -3.38 -9.35 -5.21
N LEU A 55 -2.76 -9.16 -4.05
CA LEU A 55 -3.25 -8.25 -3.01
C LEU A 55 -3.22 -6.79 -3.48
N GLU A 56 -2.13 -6.40 -4.12
CA GLU A 56 -1.91 -5.05 -4.63
C GLU A 56 -2.81 -4.70 -5.81
N ASP A 57 -3.07 -5.67 -6.69
CA ASP A 57 -4.03 -5.52 -7.76
C ASP A 57 -5.45 -5.26 -7.22
N ASP A 58 -5.88 -5.98 -6.18
CA ASP A 58 -7.19 -5.79 -5.53
C ASP A 58 -7.26 -4.43 -4.81
N LEU A 59 -6.22 -4.05 -4.05
CA LEU A 59 -6.16 -2.76 -3.37
C LEU A 59 -6.15 -1.58 -4.35
N LEU A 60 -5.44 -1.67 -5.48
CA LEU A 60 -5.48 -0.64 -6.52
C LEU A 60 -6.90 -0.42 -7.06
N GLN A 61 -7.63 -1.50 -7.31
CA GLN A 61 -8.99 -1.42 -7.84
C GLN A 61 -9.95 -0.76 -6.86
N ARG A 62 -9.74 -0.95 -5.55
CA ARG A 62 -10.58 -0.36 -4.52
C ARG A 62 -10.18 1.08 -4.20
N LEU A 63 -8.93 1.29 -3.79
CA LEU A 63 -8.43 2.60 -3.38
C LEU A 63 -8.39 3.58 -4.55
N GLY A 64 -7.99 3.12 -5.75
CA GLY A 64 -7.90 3.98 -6.93
C GLY A 64 -9.24 4.57 -7.38
N LEU A 65 -10.37 3.99 -6.95
CA LEU A 65 -11.72 4.52 -7.21
C LEU A 65 -12.23 5.44 -6.10
N CYS A 66 -11.52 5.53 -4.97
CA CYS A 66 -11.92 6.33 -3.81
C CYS A 66 -11.08 7.59 -3.62
N ILE A 67 -10.08 7.83 -4.47
CA ILE A 67 -9.23 9.02 -4.44
C ILE A 67 -9.74 10.08 -5.40
N ASP A 68 -9.40 11.33 -5.11
CA ASP A 68 -9.53 12.46 -6.04
C ASP A 68 -8.68 12.17 -7.29
N PRO A 69 -9.29 12.04 -8.50
CA PRO A 69 -8.59 11.76 -9.74
C PRO A 69 -7.83 12.97 -10.31
N ASP A 70 -8.16 14.19 -9.86
CA ASP A 70 -7.63 15.44 -10.41
C ASP A 70 -6.38 15.90 -9.64
N ALA A 71 -6.13 15.34 -8.46
CA ALA A 71 -4.91 15.60 -7.71
C ALA A 71 -3.66 15.10 -8.46
N GLN A 72 -2.60 15.92 -8.45
CA GLN A 72 -1.34 15.60 -9.14
C GLN A 72 -0.71 14.29 -8.64
N ALA A 73 -0.83 14.02 -7.34
CA ALA A 73 -0.30 12.85 -6.64
C ALA A 73 -1.04 11.54 -6.98
N SER A 74 -2.21 11.60 -7.61
CA SER A 74 -3.03 10.45 -8.02
C SER A 74 -3.25 10.38 -9.53
N SER A 75 -2.60 11.27 -10.30
CA SER A 75 -2.79 11.39 -11.75
C SER A 75 -2.72 10.03 -12.46
N GLY A 76 -3.81 9.68 -13.14
CA GLY A 76 -3.96 8.44 -13.91
C GLY A 76 -4.21 7.16 -13.09
N ILE A 77 -4.21 7.21 -11.76
CA ILE A 77 -4.44 6.05 -10.89
C ILE A 77 -5.89 5.54 -11.04
N THR A 78 -6.89 6.42 -10.97
CA THR A 78 -8.30 6.05 -11.16
C THR A 78 -8.53 5.41 -12.52
N ARG A 79 -7.92 5.94 -13.58
CA ARG A 79 -7.97 5.34 -14.92
C ARG A 79 -7.32 3.94 -14.95
N LYS A 80 -6.21 3.73 -14.24
CA LYS A 80 -5.57 2.40 -14.13
C LYS A 80 -6.50 1.41 -13.40
N ALA A 81 -7.14 1.84 -12.31
CA ALA A 81 -8.10 1.04 -11.56
C ALA A 81 -9.30 0.64 -12.44
N LEU A 82 -9.92 1.61 -13.14
CA LEU A 82 -11.04 1.37 -14.07
C LEU A 82 -10.64 0.41 -15.20
N ARG A 83 -9.49 0.64 -15.84
CA ARG A 83 -8.98 -0.26 -16.89
C ARG A 83 -8.76 -1.68 -16.36
N ALA A 84 -8.28 -1.85 -15.13
CA ALA A 84 -8.09 -3.17 -14.53
C ALA A 84 -9.39 -3.96 -14.34
N LEU A 85 -10.53 -3.28 -14.30
CA LEU A 85 -11.88 -3.85 -14.18
C LEU A 85 -12.60 -3.99 -15.53
N ASP A 86 -12.14 -3.30 -16.57
CA ASP A 86 -12.81 -3.26 -17.88
C ASP A 86 -12.35 -4.39 -18.82
N PRO A 87 -13.24 -5.32 -19.22
CA PRO A 87 -12.95 -6.39 -20.16
C PRO A 87 -12.51 -5.92 -21.56
N ALA A 88 -12.81 -4.68 -21.96
CA ALA A 88 -12.40 -4.12 -23.25
C ALA A 88 -10.86 -3.94 -23.35
N TYR A 89 -10.18 -3.79 -22.21
CA TYR A 89 -8.73 -3.64 -22.14
C TYR A 89 -8.00 -4.98 -21.89
N ALA A 90 -8.69 -6.10 -22.06
CA ALA A 90 -8.14 -7.42 -21.82
C ALA A 90 -7.19 -7.88 -22.93
N LYS A 91 -6.13 -8.59 -22.57
CA LYS A 91 -5.14 -9.15 -23.53
C LYS A 91 -5.58 -10.48 -24.18
N GLY A 92 -6.72 -11.03 -23.76
CA GLY A 92 -7.24 -12.31 -24.24
C GLY A 92 -8.44 -12.79 -23.43
N GLN A 93 -9.03 -13.92 -23.82
CA GLN A 93 -10.30 -14.40 -23.24
C GLN A 93 -10.21 -14.67 -21.74
N LYS A 94 -9.10 -15.22 -21.25
CA LYS A 94 -8.89 -15.46 -19.82
C LYS A 94 -8.86 -14.15 -19.02
N ASP A 95 -8.10 -13.16 -19.49
CA ASP A 95 -8.04 -11.83 -18.86
C ASP A 95 -9.42 -11.15 -18.89
N LYS A 96 -10.14 -11.25 -20.02
CA LYS A 96 -11.49 -10.71 -20.18
C LYS A 96 -12.46 -11.25 -19.12
N ARG A 97 -12.45 -12.56 -18.89
CA ARG A 97 -13.27 -13.21 -17.84
C ARG A 97 -12.86 -12.76 -16.44
N LEU A 98 -11.56 -12.66 -16.15
CA LEU A 98 -11.06 -12.22 -14.85
C LEU A 98 -11.45 -10.77 -14.52
N ARG A 99 -11.32 -9.85 -15.49
CA ARG A 99 -11.72 -8.44 -15.30
C ARG A 99 -13.22 -8.30 -15.06
N LYS A 100 -14.03 -9.00 -15.87
CA LYS A 100 -15.49 -9.04 -15.69
C LYS A 100 -15.85 -9.55 -14.28
N ALA A 101 -15.29 -10.67 -13.85
CA ALA A 101 -15.55 -11.24 -12.53
C ALA A 101 -15.13 -10.29 -11.38
N ARG A 102 -13.99 -9.59 -11.52
CA ARG A 102 -13.54 -8.59 -10.54
C ARG A 102 -14.48 -7.39 -10.47
N ARG A 103 -14.91 -6.85 -11.62
CA ARG A 103 -15.89 -5.77 -11.69
C ARG A 103 -17.20 -6.17 -11.02
N GLU A 104 -17.73 -7.35 -11.36
CA GLU A 104 -18.97 -7.86 -10.77
C GLU A 104 -18.83 -8.09 -9.27
N LYS A 105 -17.69 -8.63 -8.81
CA LYS A 105 -17.40 -8.78 -7.38
C LYS A 105 -17.40 -7.44 -6.67
N LEU A 106 -16.66 -6.45 -7.20
CA LEU A 106 -16.56 -5.13 -6.60
C LEU A 106 -17.94 -4.46 -6.51
N LEU A 107 -18.71 -4.46 -7.60
CA LEU A 107 -20.04 -3.86 -7.64
C LEU A 107 -21.01 -4.49 -6.63
N ARG A 108 -20.91 -5.81 -6.38
CA ARG A 108 -21.72 -6.47 -5.33
C ARG A 108 -21.32 -6.08 -3.91
N GLU A 109 -20.10 -5.60 -3.71
CA GLU A 109 -19.59 -5.21 -2.39
C GLU A 109 -19.82 -3.71 -2.10
N VAL A 110 -20.10 -2.89 -3.12
CA VAL A 110 -20.36 -1.45 -2.95
C VAL A 110 -21.56 -1.25 -2.04
N ARG A 111 -21.39 -0.42 -1.01
CA ARG A 111 -22.45 0.04 -0.12
C ARG A 111 -22.94 1.41 -0.56
N SER A 112 -24.21 1.71 -0.31
CA SER A 112 -24.87 2.93 -0.77
C SER A 112 -25.73 3.52 0.33
N GLY A 113 -25.87 4.84 0.38
CA GLY A 113 -26.86 5.42 1.27
C GLY A 113 -26.57 5.16 2.74
N GLU A 114 -27.63 4.78 3.44
CA GLU A 114 -27.63 4.46 4.87
C GLU A 114 -26.78 3.22 5.22
N ASP A 115 -26.44 2.37 4.24
CA ASP A 115 -25.54 1.22 4.46
C ASP A 115 -24.06 1.64 4.64
N VAL A 116 -23.74 2.91 4.39
CA VAL A 116 -22.40 3.48 4.61
C VAL A 116 -22.27 3.90 6.08
N SER A 117 -21.69 3.02 6.89
CA SER A 117 -21.35 3.32 8.29
C SER A 117 -20.25 4.38 8.36
N THR A 118 -20.53 5.50 9.04
CA THR A 118 -19.58 6.59 9.30
C THR A 118 -18.46 6.19 10.26
N GLU A 119 -18.70 5.20 11.12
CA GLU A 119 -17.71 4.70 12.10
C GLU A 119 -16.63 3.84 11.44
N ASN A 120 -16.93 3.20 10.31
CA ASN A 120 -16.07 2.24 9.63
C ASN A 120 -15.43 2.80 8.35
N ILE A 121 -15.34 4.13 8.24
CA ILE A 121 -14.64 4.80 7.16
C ILE A 121 -13.14 4.81 7.47
N TYR A 122 -12.33 4.47 6.48
CA TYR A 122 -10.89 4.57 6.62
C TYR A 122 -10.47 6.04 6.76
N PRO A 123 -9.61 6.40 7.74
CA PRO A 123 -9.20 7.78 7.94
C PRO A 123 -8.70 8.47 6.67
N GLY A 124 -9.25 9.66 6.37
CA GLY A 124 -8.93 10.43 5.17
C GLY A 124 -9.76 10.07 3.94
N PHE A 125 -10.70 9.11 4.03
CA PHE A 125 -11.65 8.73 2.98
C PHE A 125 -13.11 9.03 3.34
N GLU A 126 -13.31 9.97 4.28
CA GLU A 126 -14.63 10.51 4.60
C GLU A 126 -15.24 11.25 3.41
N GLU A 127 -16.54 11.55 3.49
CA GLU A 127 -17.22 12.34 2.47
C GLU A 127 -16.65 13.78 2.45
N LYS A 128 -16.10 14.19 1.31
CA LYS A 128 -15.43 15.50 1.15
C LYS A 128 -16.21 16.50 0.28
N TRP A 129 -17.27 16.05 -0.40
CA TRP A 129 -17.94 16.84 -1.43
C TRP A 129 -19.36 17.29 -1.03
N GLY A 130 -19.73 17.11 0.24
CA GLY A 130 -21.05 17.49 0.74
C GLY A 130 -22.19 16.69 0.12
N ARG A 131 -21.92 15.49 -0.42
CA ARG A 131 -22.96 14.67 -1.04
C ARG A 131 -23.95 14.17 0.02
N PRO A 132 -25.26 14.22 -0.27
CA PRO A 132 -26.26 13.65 0.63
C PRO A 132 -26.07 12.14 0.75
N ALA A 133 -26.44 11.56 1.91
CA ALA A 133 -26.14 10.16 2.24
C ALA A 133 -26.58 9.18 1.13
N ASN A 134 -27.78 9.36 0.56
CA ASN A 134 -28.33 8.54 -0.53
C ASN A 134 -27.48 8.50 -1.81
N GLU A 135 -26.67 9.53 -2.06
CA GLU A 135 -25.74 9.61 -3.19
C GLU A 135 -24.36 9.03 -2.86
N GLN A 136 -24.03 8.88 -1.58
CA GLN A 136 -22.75 8.34 -1.15
C GLN A 136 -22.64 6.85 -1.51
N ARG A 137 -21.42 6.46 -1.85
CA ARG A 137 -21.03 5.09 -2.17
C ARG A 137 -19.74 4.77 -1.43
N ALA A 138 -19.68 3.61 -0.80
CA ALA A 138 -18.49 3.12 -0.12
C ALA A 138 -18.02 1.79 -0.70
N ILE A 139 -16.71 1.67 -0.89
CA ILE A 139 -16.06 0.44 -1.33
C ILE A 139 -15.42 -0.21 -0.10
N PRO A 140 -15.84 -1.42 0.31
CA PRO A 140 -15.22 -2.11 1.42
C PRO A 140 -13.72 -2.39 1.16
N LEU A 141 -12.90 -2.12 2.17
CA LEU A 141 -11.46 -2.38 2.15
C LEU A 141 -11.10 -3.47 3.17
N PRO A 142 -10.53 -4.62 2.76
CA PRO A 142 -10.16 -5.65 3.71
C PRO A 142 -8.99 -5.20 4.60
N ALA A 143 -9.23 -5.06 5.91
CA ALA A 143 -8.20 -4.65 6.87
C ALA A 143 -6.94 -5.53 6.83
N LYS A 144 -7.10 -6.84 6.64
CA LYS A 144 -5.98 -7.79 6.47
C LYS A 144 -5.10 -7.47 5.26
N SER A 145 -5.69 -6.93 4.19
CA SER A 145 -4.93 -6.54 3.00
C SER A 145 -4.08 -5.29 3.27
N LEU A 146 -4.63 -4.31 3.99
CA LEU A 146 -3.91 -3.09 4.39
C LEU A 146 -2.73 -3.41 5.32
N ARG A 147 -2.95 -4.24 6.35
CA ARG A 147 -1.89 -4.71 7.25
C ARG A 147 -0.74 -5.36 6.49
N LYS A 148 -1.05 -6.26 5.55
CA LYS A 148 -0.05 -6.93 4.70
C LYS A 148 0.67 -5.97 3.77
N LEU A 149 -0.02 -4.98 3.20
CA LEU A 149 0.62 -3.95 2.37
C LEU A 149 1.61 -3.12 3.20
N ALA A 150 1.18 -2.66 4.38
CA ALA A 150 2.01 -1.92 5.30
C ALA A 150 3.25 -2.72 5.74
N GLU A 151 3.06 -4.01 6.08
CA GLU A 151 4.16 -4.93 6.37
C GLU A 151 5.14 -5.05 5.20
N LYS A 152 4.63 -5.26 3.98
CA LYS A 152 5.46 -5.37 2.77
C LYS A 152 6.30 -4.12 2.55
N ILE A 153 5.71 -2.94 2.66
CA ILE A 153 6.40 -1.67 2.46
C ILE A 153 7.49 -1.52 3.52
N THR A 154 7.14 -1.73 4.79
CA THR A 154 8.04 -1.61 5.95
C THR A 154 9.26 -2.52 5.82
N ARG A 155 9.05 -3.82 5.56
CA ARG A 155 10.14 -4.79 5.30
C ARG A 155 10.99 -4.38 4.10
N GLY A 156 10.34 -3.85 3.06
CA GLY A 156 11.02 -3.38 1.85
C GLY A 156 11.97 -2.22 2.12
N ILE A 157 11.53 -1.21 2.87
CA ILE A 157 12.34 -0.04 3.22
C ILE A 157 13.53 -0.45 4.11
N PHE A 158 13.33 -1.30 5.12
CA PHE A 158 14.43 -1.84 5.92
C PHE A 158 15.50 -2.54 5.09
N TYR A 159 15.08 -3.36 4.13
CA TYR A 159 16.03 -4.05 3.27
C TYR A 159 16.76 -3.09 2.32
N ILE A 160 16.08 -2.07 1.80
CA ILE A 160 16.68 -1.13 0.86
C ILE A 160 17.71 -0.26 1.56
N GLU A 161 17.32 0.36 2.67
CA GLU A 161 18.13 1.37 3.36
C GLU A 161 19.22 0.75 4.22
N ASP A 162 18.89 -0.31 4.97
CA ASP A 162 19.79 -0.83 6.01
C ASP A 162 20.37 -2.21 5.66
N LYS A 163 19.90 -2.83 4.58
CA LYS A 163 20.19 -4.23 4.23
C LYS A 163 19.83 -5.23 5.35
N LYS A 164 18.90 -4.84 6.23
CA LYS A 164 18.42 -5.66 7.36
C LYS A 164 17.11 -6.35 7.02
N TYR A 165 16.85 -7.45 7.72
CA TYR A 165 15.54 -8.11 7.74
C TYR A 165 14.87 -7.81 9.08
N ILE A 166 13.56 -7.58 9.07
CA ILE A 166 12.77 -7.60 10.30
C ILE A 166 12.48 -9.07 10.62
N GLU A 167 13.07 -9.57 11.69
CA GLU A 167 12.89 -10.94 12.17
C GLU A 167 12.62 -10.94 13.67
N HIS A 168 12.19 -12.08 14.22
CA HIS A 168 11.96 -12.23 15.65
C HIS A 168 13.23 -11.77 16.43
N PRO A 169 13.09 -11.02 17.53
CA PRO A 169 11.85 -10.75 18.29
C PRO A 169 11.01 -9.58 17.80
N TYR A 170 11.25 -9.00 16.61
CA TYR A 170 10.51 -7.83 16.17
C TYR A 170 9.22 -8.17 15.44
N LYS A 171 8.14 -7.48 15.80
CA LYS A 171 6.84 -7.49 15.10
C LYS A 171 6.59 -6.17 14.38
N ILE A 172 5.68 -6.21 13.42
CA ILE A 172 5.22 -5.04 12.66
C ILE A 172 3.74 -4.85 12.96
N GLU A 173 3.38 -3.69 13.53
CA GLU A 173 1.99 -3.35 13.81
C GLU A 173 1.52 -2.20 12.93
N PHE A 174 0.30 -2.33 12.41
CA PHE A 174 -0.32 -1.35 11.52
C PHE A 174 -1.43 -0.61 12.24
N TYR A 175 -1.47 0.71 12.07
CA TYR A 175 -2.47 1.59 12.63
C TYR A 175 -3.12 2.43 11.52
N ALA A 176 -4.46 2.46 11.54
CA ALA A 176 -5.27 3.38 10.77
C ALA A 176 -5.77 4.47 11.72
N LEU A 177 -5.00 5.55 11.84
CA LEU A 177 -5.24 6.63 12.80
C LEU A 177 -6.01 7.77 12.13
N ARG A 178 -6.95 8.38 12.86
CA ARG A 178 -7.61 9.64 12.46
C ARG A 178 -6.68 10.81 12.71
N ASP A 179 -6.85 11.91 11.99
CA ASP A 179 -5.96 13.07 12.09
C ASP A 179 -5.78 13.55 13.56
N SER A 180 -6.86 13.53 14.37
CA SER A 180 -6.81 13.86 15.80
C SER A 180 -5.87 13.00 16.64
N ASP A 181 -5.66 11.74 16.23
CA ASP A 181 -4.87 10.75 16.96
C ASP A 181 -3.44 10.64 16.39
N THR A 182 -3.16 11.35 15.28
CA THR A 182 -1.88 11.25 14.58
C THR A 182 -0.84 12.26 15.03
N GLU A 183 -1.24 13.34 15.71
CA GLU A 183 -0.39 14.48 16.03
C GLU A 183 0.95 14.08 16.67
N PRO A 184 1.01 13.23 17.74
CA PRO A 184 2.29 12.84 18.32
C PRO A 184 3.18 12.02 17.38
N VAL A 185 2.57 11.21 16.51
CA VAL A 185 3.29 10.39 15.53
C VAL A 185 3.84 11.26 14.41
N VAL A 186 3.03 12.20 13.91
CA VAL A 186 3.44 13.13 12.85
C VAL A 186 4.56 14.03 13.35
N GLU A 187 4.43 14.63 14.54
CA GLU A 187 5.47 15.47 15.14
C GLU A 187 6.80 14.72 15.26
N LEU A 188 6.77 13.47 15.72
CA LEU A 188 7.96 12.63 15.81
C LEU A 188 8.60 12.39 14.43
N LEU A 189 7.78 12.06 13.42
CA LEU A 189 8.23 11.82 12.05
C LEU A 189 8.76 13.09 11.37
N GLU A 190 8.17 14.25 11.64
CA GLU A 190 8.64 15.53 11.08
C GLU A 190 9.94 15.97 11.74
N LYS A 191 10.06 15.82 13.06
CA LYS A 191 11.23 16.26 13.82
C LYS A 191 12.45 15.35 13.63
N HIS A 192 12.24 14.05 13.51
CA HIS A 192 13.32 13.06 13.52
C HIS A 192 13.34 12.11 12.32
N GLY A 193 12.30 12.13 11.48
CA GLY A 193 12.12 11.13 10.43
C GLY A 193 12.99 11.39 9.21
N LYS A 194 13.59 10.32 8.68
CA LYS A 194 14.19 10.32 7.36
C LYS A 194 13.09 10.11 6.31
N MET A 195 13.02 11.01 5.33
CA MET A 195 12.04 10.94 4.25
C MET A 195 12.59 10.18 3.04
N TYR A 196 11.76 9.28 2.50
CA TYR A 196 11.98 8.52 1.29
C TYR A 196 10.83 8.76 0.32
N ALA A 197 11.04 9.61 -0.68
CA ALA A 197 10.04 9.89 -1.71
C ALA A 197 10.40 9.22 -3.04
N ARG A 198 9.38 8.77 -3.78
CA ARG A 198 9.51 8.24 -5.14
C ARG A 198 8.42 8.80 -6.06
N GLY A 199 8.66 10.02 -6.51
CA GLY A 199 7.71 10.77 -7.34
C GLY A 199 6.60 11.39 -6.50
N PRO A 200 5.56 11.95 -7.15
CA PRO A 200 4.57 12.79 -6.49
C PRO A 200 3.56 12.04 -5.63
N GLY A 201 3.53 10.71 -5.64
CA GLY A 201 2.47 9.93 -5.00
C GLY A 201 2.95 8.86 -4.02
N ILE A 202 4.25 8.80 -3.70
CA ILE A 202 4.76 7.81 -2.74
C ILE A 202 5.78 8.49 -1.84
N VAL A 203 5.46 8.56 -0.56
CA VAL A 203 6.34 9.07 0.49
C VAL A 203 6.33 8.10 1.66
N VAL A 204 7.51 7.78 2.17
CA VAL A 204 7.70 7.05 3.43
C VAL A 204 8.59 7.88 4.33
N GLN A 205 8.12 8.22 5.52
CA GLN A 205 8.94 8.77 6.58
C GLN A 205 9.22 7.67 7.59
N ARG A 206 10.44 7.62 8.12
CA ARG A 206 10.85 6.62 9.10
C ARG A 206 11.73 7.23 10.18
N VAL A 207 11.37 6.99 11.43
CA VAL A 207 12.22 7.22 12.60
C VAL A 207 12.69 5.86 13.10
N VAL A 208 13.99 5.69 13.35
CA VAL A 208 14.56 4.45 13.86
C VAL A 208 15.21 4.74 15.22
N ALA A 209 14.90 3.91 16.21
CA ALA A 209 15.50 3.95 17.53
C ALA A 209 17.01 3.66 17.41
N PRO A 210 17.90 4.56 17.89
CA PRO A 210 19.34 4.39 17.74
C PRO A 210 19.89 3.20 18.55
N GLU A 211 19.19 2.76 19.59
CA GLU A 211 19.64 1.74 20.53
C GLU A 211 19.76 0.35 19.88
N ASP A 212 18.82 -0.02 19.01
CA ASP A 212 18.79 -1.32 18.34
C ASP A 212 18.83 -1.23 16.79
N GLY A 213 18.55 -0.05 16.23
CA GLY A 213 18.54 0.17 14.79
C GLY A 213 17.51 -0.67 14.03
N ILE A 214 16.44 -1.15 14.70
CA ILE A 214 15.31 -1.91 14.13
C ILE A 214 13.96 -1.36 14.62
N SER A 215 13.84 -1.07 15.92
CA SER A 215 12.63 -0.46 16.46
C SER A 215 12.40 0.88 15.77
N SER A 216 11.20 1.10 15.25
CA SER A 216 10.96 2.23 14.36
C SER A 216 9.48 2.56 14.21
N ILE A 217 9.23 3.81 13.80
CA ILE A 217 7.91 4.31 13.47
C ILE A 217 7.94 4.80 12.02
N PHE A 218 6.88 4.48 11.28
CA PHE A 218 6.71 4.89 9.89
C PHE A 218 5.43 5.68 9.69
N GLY A 219 5.52 6.71 8.86
CA GLY A 219 4.39 7.30 8.15
C GLY A 219 4.53 6.95 6.67
N ILE A 220 3.53 6.28 6.11
CA ILE A 220 3.50 5.90 4.69
C ILE A 220 2.32 6.63 4.04
N THR A 221 2.63 7.49 3.08
CA THR A 221 1.64 8.24 2.32
C THR A 221 1.68 7.81 0.86
N VAL A 222 0.50 7.45 0.35
CA VAL A 222 0.28 7.09 -1.04
C VAL A 222 -0.75 8.04 -1.65
N TRP A 223 -0.39 8.63 -2.78
CA TRP A 223 -1.16 9.61 -3.56
C TRP A 223 -1.62 10.85 -2.77
N ASP A 224 -0.89 11.20 -1.70
CA ASP A 224 -1.22 12.24 -0.72
C ASP A 224 -2.59 12.11 -0.05
N GLN A 225 -3.24 10.95 -0.22
CA GLN A 225 -4.63 10.74 0.18
C GLN A 225 -4.81 9.47 1.03
N PHE A 226 -3.92 8.50 0.89
CA PHE A 226 -3.95 7.25 1.65
C PHE A 226 -2.75 7.18 2.58
N ARG A 227 -3.02 7.32 3.89
CA ARG A 227 -2.00 7.30 4.94
C ARG A 227 -2.08 5.99 5.74
N MET A 228 -0.91 5.45 6.08
CA MET A 228 -0.75 4.29 6.94
C MET A 228 0.35 4.58 7.95
N TYR A 229 0.14 4.19 9.20
CA TYR A 229 1.16 4.28 10.23
C TYR A 229 1.56 2.88 10.66
N VAL A 230 2.86 2.70 10.92
CA VAL A 230 3.42 1.39 11.28
C VAL A 230 4.43 1.56 12.39
N SER A 231 4.39 0.67 13.39
CA SER A 231 5.47 0.49 14.35
C SER A 231 6.20 -0.83 14.07
N VAL A 232 7.51 -0.82 14.29
CA VAL A 232 8.32 -2.01 14.45
C VAL A 232 8.85 -1.98 15.87
N MET A 233 8.57 -3.02 16.63
CA MET A 233 8.91 -3.10 18.05
C MET A 233 9.23 -4.55 18.41
N LYS A 234 10.01 -4.75 19.46
CA LYS A 234 10.21 -6.08 20.04
C LYS A 234 8.86 -6.60 20.56
N GLU A 235 8.61 -7.88 20.37
CA GLU A 235 7.57 -8.61 21.07
C GLU A 235 7.96 -8.63 22.55
N ASP A 236 7.04 -8.21 23.41
CA ASP A 236 7.16 -8.44 24.84
C ASP A 236 7.14 -9.96 25.08
N GLU A 237 8.02 -10.46 25.96
CA GLU A 237 8.12 -11.89 26.32
C GLU A 237 6.83 -12.45 26.93
#